data_AF-A0A1J6IFS1-F1
#
_entry.id   AF-A0A1J6IFS1-F1
#
_cell.length_a   1.000
_cell.length_b   1.000
_cell.length_c   1.000
_cell.angle_alpha   90.00
_cell.angle_beta   90.00
_cell.angle_gamma   90.00
#
_symmetry.space_group_name_H-M   'P 1'
#
loop_
_entity.id
_entity.type
_entity.pdbx_description
1 polymer ?
#
loop_
_entity_poly.entity_id
_entity_poly.type
_entity_poly.pdbx_seq_one_letter_code
_entity_poly.pdbx_strand_id
1 'polypeptide(L)'
;MQKAIGRYRENTKEALKNNNSIEVEHHMEHLKEETANIAKKIEILEVSKRKLMGQGIGSCSMNELQEIDNQLERNLKNIRARKTQLFKDEIERLKAKEKQLLEENERLSEECGLRRQPEAPPPPLTRISQQKETASCSHSVQNTEVETDLFIGLPDICWS
;
A
#
# COMPACT_ATOMS: atom_id res chain seq x y z
N MET A 1 61.02 5.91 24.74
CA MET A 1 59.71 5.50 24.18
C MET A 1 58.60 5.48 25.22
N GLN A 2 58.74 4.77 26.36
CA GLN A 2 57.71 4.74 27.42
C GLN A 2 57.33 6.12 27.98
N LYS A 3 58.30 7.02 28.17
CA LYS A 3 58.05 8.42 28.57
C LYS A 3 57.20 9.22 27.56
N ALA A 4 57.25 8.88 26.27
CA ALA A 4 56.40 9.53 25.26
C ALA A 4 54.96 9.01 25.33
N ILE A 5 54.80 7.69 25.45
CA ILE A 5 53.50 7.03 25.64
C ILE A 5 52.81 7.53 26.93
N GLY A 6 53.58 7.69 28.02
CA GLY A 6 53.09 8.26 29.26
C GLY A 6 52.55 9.68 29.08
N ARG A 7 53.30 10.55 28.40
CA ARG A 7 52.86 11.93 28.10
C ARG A 7 51.59 11.99 27.26
N TYR A 8 51.43 11.11 26.29
CA TYR A 8 50.17 11.03 25.53
C TYR A 8 48.98 10.59 26.38
N ARG A 9 49.16 9.60 27.28
CA ARG A 9 48.11 9.16 28.22
C ARG A 9 47.73 10.25 29.21
N GLU A 10 48.73 10.96 29.77
CA GLU A 10 48.53 12.07 30.68
C GLU A 10 47.77 13.20 29.97
N ASN A 11 48.20 13.58 28.76
CA ASN A 11 47.55 14.63 27.97
C ASN A 11 46.11 14.29 27.58
N THR A 12 45.79 13.01 27.30
CA THR A 12 44.39 12.59 27.09
C THR A 12 43.57 12.63 28.38
N LYS A 13 44.14 12.29 29.53
CA LYS A 13 43.44 12.42 30.83
C LYS A 13 43.22 13.89 31.21
N GLU A 14 44.20 14.74 30.97
CA GLU A 14 44.13 16.18 31.19
C GLU A 14 43.13 16.85 30.22
N ALA A 15 43.08 16.42 28.95
CA ALA A 15 42.09 16.90 27.97
C ALA A 15 40.64 16.49 28.33
N LEU A 16 40.45 15.29 28.91
CA LEU A 16 39.16 14.84 29.45
C LEU A 16 38.77 15.61 30.73
N LYS A 17 39.74 16.04 31.54
CA LYS A 17 39.51 16.87 32.73
C LYS A 17 39.24 18.34 32.40
N ASN A 18 39.91 18.89 31.38
CA ASN A 18 39.88 20.33 31.07
C ASN A 18 38.76 20.75 30.12
N ASN A 19 38.13 19.81 29.41
CA ASN A 19 36.93 20.09 28.61
C ASN A 19 35.73 19.39 29.24
N ASN A 20 34.87 20.16 29.90
CA ASN A 20 33.46 19.91 30.21
C ASN A 20 33.01 18.43 30.29
N SER A 21 33.72 17.59 31.05
CA SER A 21 33.38 16.17 31.26
C SER A 21 31.93 15.99 31.72
N ILE A 22 31.42 16.95 32.51
CA ILE A 22 30.03 16.99 32.99
C ILE A 22 29.05 17.24 31.84
N GLU A 23 29.39 18.12 30.89
CA GLU A 23 28.52 18.47 29.76
C GLU A 23 28.46 17.34 28.73
N VAL A 24 29.58 16.65 28.49
CA VAL A 24 29.64 15.43 27.65
C VAL A 24 28.86 14.28 28.30
N GLU A 25 28.97 14.09 29.60
CA GLU A 25 28.21 13.08 30.35
C GLU A 25 26.71 13.38 30.32
N HIS A 26 26.31 14.63 30.61
CA HIS A 26 24.91 15.07 30.53
C HIS A 26 24.35 14.96 29.10
N HIS A 27 25.14 15.29 28.08
CA HIS A 27 24.75 15.11 26.68
C HIS A 27 24.55 13.63 26.33
N MET A 28 25.42 12.76 26.82
CA MET A 28 25.30 11.31 26.63
C MET A 28 24.08 10.73 27.37
N GLU A 29 23.80 11.20 28.59
CA GLU A 29 22.58 10.84 29.35
C GLU A 29 21.32 11.28 28.62
N HIS A 30 21.30 12.51 28.11
CA HIS A 30 20.21 13.05 27.29
C HIS A 30 19.99 12.21 26.03
N LEU A 31 21.05 11.87 25.28
CA LEU A 31 20.93 11.02 24.09
C LEU A 31 20.39 9.62 24.41
N LYS A 32 20.78 9.04 25.55
CA LYS A 32 20.24 7.76 26.01
C LYS A 32 18.74 7.88 26.30
N GLU A 33 18.33 8.94 26.99
CA GLU A 33 16.92 9.21 27.27
C GLU A 33 16.12 9.41 25.98
N GLU A 34 16.62 10.21 25.04
CA GLU A 34 15.99 10.39 23.73
C GLU A 34 15.85 9.08 22.96
N THR A 35 16.89 8.25 22.98
CA THR A 35 16.88 6.93 22.35
C THR A 35 15.82 6.03 22.98
N ALA A 36 15.75 5.99 24.32
CA ALA A 36 14.74 5.23 25.04
C ALA A 36 13.32 5.73 24.75
N ASN A 37 13.14 7.04 24.66
CA ASN A 37 11.86 7.67 24.31
C ASN A 37 11.42 7.32 22.89
N ILE A 38 12.34 7.32 21.92
CA ILE A 38 12.05 6.90 20.54
C ILE A 38 11.69 5.41 20.49
N ALA A 39 12.46 4.55 21.18
CA ALA A 39 12.17 3.12 21.25
C ALA A 39 10.77 2.84 21.80
N LYS A 40 10.38 3.53 22.88
CA LYS A 40 9.04 3.41 23.47
C LYS A 40 7.94 3.87 22.50
N LYS A 41 8.16 4.94 21.74
CA LYS A 41 7.21 5.39 20.70
C LYS A 41 7.03 4.34 19.61
N ILE A 42 8.11 3.72 19.18
CA ILE A 42 8.06 2.63 18.19
C ILE A 42 7.23 1.47 18.72
N GLU A 43 7.50 1.03 19.96
CA GLU A 43 6.76 -0.07 20.58
C GLU A 43 5.24 0.22 20.66
N ILE A 44 4.85 1.43 21.05
CA ILE A 44 3.45 1.85 21.09
C ILE A 44 2.81 1.79 19.70
N LEU A 45 3.52 2.28 18.67
CA LEU A 45 3.05 2.25 17.29
C LEU A 45 2.90 0.82 16.76
N GLU A 46 3.83 -0.07 17.10
CA GLU A 46 3.77 -1.48 16.72
C GLU A 46 2.62 -2.22 17.39
N VAL A 47 2.38 -1.97 18.67
CA VAL A 47 1.21 -2.50 19.40
C VAL A 47 -0.08 -2.00 18.74
N SER A 48 -0.17 -0.70 18.44
CA SER A 48 -1.34 -0.13 17.77
C SER A 48 -1.58 -0.75 16.39
N LYS A 49 -0.52 -0.92 15.59
CA LYS A 49 -0.58 -1.61 14.29
C LYS A 49 -1.09 -3.04 14.44
N ARG A 50 -0.55 -3.82 15.40
CA ARG A 50 -0.99 -5.20 15.65
C ARG A 50 -2.46 -5.26 16.02
N LYS A 51 -2.93 -4.37 16.90
CA LYS A 51 -4.34 -4.24 17.25
C LYS A 51 -5.20 -3.92 16.02
N LEU A 52 -4.81 -2.97 15.18
CA LEU A 52 -5.53 -2.65 13.93
C LEU A 52 -5.55 -3.83 12.93
N MET A 53 -4.56 -4.72 13.01
CA MET A 53 -4.50 -5.97 12.24
C MET A 53 -5.28 -7.13 12.89
N GLY A 54 -6.03 -6.88 13.98
CA GLY A 54 -6.81 -7.89 14.67
C GLY A 54 -6.00 -8.81 15.60
N GLN A 55 -4.73 -8.49 15.87
CA GLN A 55 -3.87 -9.27 16.76
C GLN A 55 -3.93 -8.74 18.20
N GLY A 56 -3.89 -9.64 19.18
CA GLY A 56 -3.88 -9.25 20.61
C GLY A 56 -5.18 -8.59 21.10
N ILE A 57 -6.27 -8.77 20.35
CA ILE A 57 -7.57 -8.14 20.62
C ILE A 57 -8.22 -8.67 21.91
N GLY A 58 -7.95 -9.91 22.30
CA GLY A 58 -8.51 -10.52 23.52
C GLY A 58 -8.14 -9.79 24.82
N SER A 59 -7.09 -8.98 24.82
CA SER A 59 -6.70 -8.13 25.96
C SER A 59 -7.24 -6.70 25.91
N CYS A 60 -7.97 -6.32 24.85
CA CYS A 60 -8.51 -4.97 24.71
C CYS A 60 -9.77 -4.79 25.55
N SER A 61 -9.94 -3.60 26.10
CA SER A 61 -11.19 -3.17 26.71
C SER A 61 -12.26 -2.89 25.65
N MET A 62 -13.53 -2.82 26.08
CA MET A 62 -14.66 -2.50 25.19
C MET A 62 -14.48 -1.14 24.49
N ASN A 63 -13.99 -0.12 25.21
CA ASN A 63 -13.77 1.20 24.65
C ASN A 63 -12.66 1.19 23.59
N GLU A 64 -11.56 0.46 23.83
CA GLU A 64 -10.49 0.31 22.85
C GLU A 64 -10.97 -0.42 21.58
N LEU A 65 -11.75 -1.48 21.76
CA LEU A 65 -12.38 -2.21 20.66
C LEU A 65 -13.25 -1.30 19.79
N GLN A 66 -14.09 -0.48 20.43
CA GLN A 66 -14.95 0.46 19.74
C GLN A 66 -14.15 1.52 18.96
N GLU A 67 -13.06 2.04 19.53
CA GLU A 67 -12.21 3.00 18.80
C GLU A 67 -11.52 2.33 17.60
N ILE A 68 -11.00 1.11 17.77
CA ILE A 68 -10.40 0.34 16.67
C ILE A 68 -11.41 0.13 15.54
N ASP A 69 -12.63 -0.28 15.86
CA ASP A 69 -13.70 -0.51 14.88
C ASP A 69 -14.05 0.78 14.13
N ASN A 70 -14.31 1.86 14.86
CA ASN A 70 -14.59 3.17 14.28
C ASN A 70 -13.44 3.66 13.39
N GLN A 71 -12.20 3.43 13.78
CA GLN A 71 -11.02 3.82 13.01
C GLN A 71 -10.91 3.00 11.72
N LEU A 72 -11.12 1.69 11.79
CA LEU A 72 -11.12 0.80 10.62
C LEU A 72 -12.23 1.16 9.65
N GLU A 73 -13.46 1.39 10.14
CA GLU A 73 -14.60 1.77 9.31
C GLU A 73 -14.31 3.06 8.52
N ARG A 74 -13.88 4.12 9.23
CA ARG A 74 -13.52 5.42 8.62
C ARG A 74 -12.44 5.27 7.56
N ASN A 75 -11.36 4.54 7.88
CA ASN A 75 -10.24 4.36 6.96
C ASN A 75 -10.63 3.52 5.73
N LEU A 76 -11.41 2.45 5.91
CA LEU A 76 -11.91 1.64 4.81
C LEU A 76 -12.83 2.43 3.89
N LYS A 77 -13.72 3.26 4.46
CA LYS A 77 -14.56 4.19 3.68
C LYS A 77 -13.72 5.12 2.82
N ASN A 78 -12.68 5.73 3.39
CA ASN A 78 -11.77 6.63 2.67
C ASN A 78 -11.01 5.90 1.55
N ILE A 79 -10.47 4.70 1.84
CA ILE A 79 -9.78 3.88 0.84
C ILE A 79 -10.71 3.52 -0.32
N ARG A 80 -11.93 3.06 -0.03
CA ARG A 80 -12.92 2.73 -1.07
C ARG A 80 -13.32 3.94 -1.91
N ALA A 81 -13.53 5.10 -1.28
CA ALA A 81 -13.84 6.34 -1.97
C ALA A 81 -12.70 6.73 -2.94
N ARG A 82 -11.46 6.71 -2.46
CA ARG A 82 -10.28 7.01 -3.30
C ARG A 82 -10.11 6.02 -4.45
N LYS A 83 -10.23 4.72 -4.18
CA LYS A 83 -10.17 3.69 -5.24
C LYS A 83 -11.26 3.89 -6.29
N THR A 84 -12.49 4.16 -5.84
CA THR A 84 -13.62 4.45 -6.74
C THR A 84 -13.34 5.66 -7.62
N GLN A 85 -12.80 6.74 -7.05
CA GLN A 85 -12.47 7.92 -7.82
C GLN A 85 -11.39 7.64 -8.86
N LEU A 86 -10.29 6.99 -8.47
CA LEU A 86 -9.21 6.63 -9.39
C LEU A 86 -9.70 5.76 -10.55
N PHE A 87 -10.58 4.80 -10.29
CA PHE A 87 -11.16 3.97 -11.36
C PHE A 87 -12.10 4.76 -12.27
N LYS A 88 -12.88 5.71 -11.73
CA LYS A 88 -13.70 6.59 -12.57
C LYS A 88 -12.83 7.42 -13.50
N ASP A 89 -11.79 8.05 -12.96
CA ASP A 89 -10.85 8.87 -13.73
C ASP A 89 -10.19 8.04 -14.85
N GLU A 90 -9.79 6.80 -14.54
CA GLU A 90 -9.18 5.90 -15.52
C GLU A 90 -10.18 5.46 -16.61
N ILE A 91 -11.43 5.15 -16.23
CA ILE A 91 -12.50 4.85 -17.19
C ILE A 91 -12.75 6.03 -18.12
N GLU A 92 -12.81 7.25 -17.59
CA GLU A 92 -13.02 8.46 -18.39
C GLU A 92 -11.85 8.70 -19.36
N ARG A 93 -10.61 8.54 -18.89
CA ARG A 93 -9.41 8.63 -19.72
C ARG A 93 -9.42 7.61 -20.85
N LEU A 94 -9.80 6.36 -20.57
CA LEU A 94 -9.89 5.30 -21.57
C LEU A 94 -10.99 5.57 -22.59
N LYS A 95 -12.17 6.04 -22.17
CA LYS A 95 -13.25 6.45 -23.08
C LYS A 95 -12.86 7.60 -24.00
N ALA A 96 -12.13 8.59 -23.48
CA ALA A 96 -11.61 9.68 -24.31
C ALA A 96 -10.62 9.16 -25.35
N LYS A 97 -9.73 8.24 -24.96
CA LYS A 97 -8.78 7.60 -25.88
C LYS A 97 -9.48 6.75 -26.94
N GLU A 98 -10.49 5.96 -26.55
CA GLU A 98 -11.32 5.19 -27.47
C GLU A 98 -11.94 6.09 -28.53
N LYS A 99 -12.57 7.19 -28.11
CA LYS A 99 -13.16 8.17 -29.03
C LYS A 99 -12.12 8.74 -30.00
N GLN A 100 -10.95 9.16 -29.51
CA GLN A 100 -9.87 9.69 -30.35
C GLN A 100 -9.38 8.66 -31.39
N LEU A 101 -9.26 7.38 -30.99
CA LEU A 101 -8.85 6.32 -31.90
C LEU A 101 -9.92 5.99 -32.94
N LEU A 102 -11.20 6.04 -32.58
CA LEU A 102 -12.30 5.87 -33.53
C LEU A 102 -12.30 6.99 -34.58
N GLU A 103 -12.15 8.25 -34.17
CA GLU A 103 -12.05 9.41 -35.06
C GLU A 103 -10.83 9.31 -36.00
N GLU A 104 -9.67 8.92 -35.48
CA GLU A 104 -8.45 8.72 -36.27
C GLU A 104 -8.61 7.57 -37.29
N ASN A 105 -9.20 6.46 -36.86
CA ASN A 105 -9.42 5.29 -37.72
C ASN A 105 -10.40 5.61 -38.84
N GLU A 106 -11.48 6.35 -38.55
CA GLU A 106 -12.42 6.84 -39.58
C GLU A 106 -11.70 7.70 -40.62
N ARG A 107 -10.89 8.68 -40.17
CA ARG A 107 -10.10 9.54 -41.07
C ARG A 107 -9.16 8.75 -41.98
N LEU A 108 -8.43 7.77 -41.42
CA LEU A 108 -7.51 6.92 -42.20
C LEU A 108 -8.26 5.99 -43.15
N SER A 109 -9.44 5.50 -42.77
CA SER A 109 -10.29 4.64 -43.60
C SER A 109 -10.79 5.39 -44.84
N GLU A 110 -11.16 6.66 -44.66
CA GLU A 110 -11.53 7.57 -45.77
C GLU A 110 -10.34 7.82 -46.70
N GLU A 111 -9.17 8.13 -46.15
CA GLU A 111 -7.94 8.38 -46.93
C GLU A 111 -7.50 7.15 -47.74
N CYS A 112 -7.63 5.95 -47.17
CA CYS A 112 -7.23 4.70 -47.83
C CYS A 112 -8.29 4.15 -48.81
N GLY A 113 -9.45 4.82 -48.97
CA GLY A 113 -10.54 4.34 -49.84
C GLY A 113 -11.18 3.02 -49.39
N LEU A 114 -10.77 2.49 -48.22
CA LEU A 114 -11.35 1.30 -47.60
C LEU A 114 -12.58 1.75 -46.83
N ARG A 115 -13.74 1.86 -47.48
CA ARG A 115 -15.00 1.91 -46.74
C ARG A 115 -15.20 0.55 -46.06
N ARG A 116 -14.72 0.39 -44.82
CA ARG A 116 -15.25 -0.68 -43.96
C ARG A 116 -16.66 -0.27 -43.55
N GLN A 117 -17.59 -1.21 -43.68
CA GLN A 117 -18.93 -1.08 -43.08
C GLN A 117 -18.77 -0.68 -41.60
N PRO A 118 -19.70 0.11 -41.02
CA PRO A 118 -19.61 0.49 -39.62
C PRO A 118 -19.67 -0.77 -38.76
N GLU A 119 -18.50 -1.24 -38.32
CA GLU A 119 -18.37 -2.22 -37.24
C GLU A 119 -19.08 -1.59 -36.03
N ALA A 120 -20.15 -2.23 -35.56
CA ALA A 120 -20.95 -1.73 -34.46
C ALA A 120 -20.05 -1.36 -33.28
N PRO A 121 -20.37 -0.29 -32.52
CA PRO A 121 -19.59 0.09 -31.35
C PRO A 121 -19.35 -1.15 -30.49
N PRO A 122 -18.11 -1.46 -30.07
CA PRO A 122 -17.89 -2.57 -29.16
C PRO A 122 -18.83 -2.37 -27.97
N PRO A 123 -19.62 -3.40 -27.61
CA PRO A 123 -20.63 -3.25 -26.58
C PRO A 123 -19.96 -2.71 -25.31
N PRO A 124 -20.60 -1.80 -24.57
CA PRO A 124 -20.09 -1.36 -23.29
C PRO A 124 -19.72 -2.60 -22.47
N LEU A 125 -18.54 -2.62 -21.85
CA LEU A 125 -18.19 -3.65 -20.87
C LEU A 125 -19.11 -3.48 -19.65
N THR A 126 -20.36 -3.93 -19.80
CA THR A 126 -21.41 -3.83 -18.80
C THR A 126 -21.13 -4.85 -17.71
N ARG A 127 -20.93 -4.33 -16.49
CA ARG A 127 -21.39 -4.88 -15.21
C ARG A 127 -21.28 -6.40 -15.08
N ILE A 128 -20.22 -6.86 -14.40
CA ILE A 128 -20.21 -8.16 -13.71
C ILE A 128 -21.25 -8.06 -12.58
N SER A 129 -22.52 -8.32 -12.93
CA SER A 129 -23.58 -8.57 -11.96
C SER A 129 -23.75 -10.08 -11.88
N GLN A 130 -23.70 -10.54 -10.64
CA GLN A 130 -23.85 -11.92 -10.18
C GLN A 130 -24.94 -12.68 -10.95
N GLN A 131 -24.57 -13.90 -11.35
CA GLN A 131 -25.44 -14.90 -11.95
C GLN A 131 -26.71 -15.12 -11.11
N LYS A 132 -27.86 -15.16 -11.78
CA LYS A 132 -28.97 -16.06 -11.43
C LYS A 132 -29.54 -16.66 -12.72
N GLU A 133 -29.44 -17.98 -12.76
CA GLU A 133 -29.83 -19.00 -13.73
C GLU A 133 -31.03 -18.72 -14.66
N THR A 134 -30.95 -19.11 -15.94
CA THR A 134 -31.50 -20.37 -16.50
C THR A 134 -31.56 -20.34 -18.04
N ALA A 135 -31.37 -21.53 -18.63
CA ALA A 135 -31.75 -21.97 -19.98
C ALA A 135 -30.87 -21.62 -21.20
N SER A 136 -30.09 -22.63 -21.61
CA SER A 136 -30.11 -23.25 -22.96
C SER A 136 -29.85 -22.38 -24.20
N CYS A 137 -28.64 -22.49 -24.77
CA CYS A 137 -28.46 -22.81 -26.20
C CYS A 137 -26.99 -23.18 -26.48
N SER A 138 -26.80 -24.27 -27.24
CA SER A 138 -25.54 -24.92 -27.56
C SER A 138 -24.80 -24.21 -28.69
N HIS A 139 -23.56 -23.75 -28.50
CA HIS A 139 -22.62 -23.57 -29.60
C HIS A 139 -21.18 -23.82 -29.14
N SER A 140 -20.55 -24.80 -29.78
CA SER A 140 -19.17 -25.22 -29.60
C SER A 140 -18.20 -24.12 -30.02
N VAL A 141 -17.34 -23.68 -29.10
CA VAL A 141 -16.08 -23.01 -29.43
C VAL A 141 -15.00 -23.74 -28.66
N GLN A 142 -14.05 -24.31 -29.40
CA GLN A 142 -12.89 -25.00 -28.85
C GLN A 142 -12.04 -23.97 -28.07
N ASN A 143 -12.18 -23.99 -26.75
CA ASN A 143 -11.31 -23.24 -25.85
C ASN A 143 -10.00 -24.03 -25.69
N THR A 144 -8.91 -23.54 -26.28
CA THR A 144 -7.57 -23.90 -25.79
C THR A 144 -7.39 -23.23 -24.44
N GLU A 145 -7.51 -24.05 -23.40
CA GLU A 145 -7.32 -23.75 -21.99
C GLU A 145 -5.87 -23.32 -21.75
N VAL A 146 -5.64 -22.03 -21.54
CA VAL A 146 -4.42 -21.53 -20.90
C VAL A 146 -4.76 -21.39 -19.43
N GLU A 147 -4.22 -22.30 -18.62
CA GLU A 147 -4.35 -22.29 -17.17
C GLU A 147 -3.65 -21.04 -16.63
N THR A 148 -4.40 -19.95 -16.51
CA THR A 148 -3.98 -18.80 -15.72
C THR A 148 -4.49 -19.04 -14.30
N ASP A 149 -3.60 -19.42 -13.40
CA ASP A 149 -3.87 -19.44 -11.96
C ASP A 149 -4.09 -18.00 -11.45
N LEU A 150 -5.26 -17.46 -11.76
CA LEU A 150 -5.74 -16.20 -11.19
C LEU A 150 -6.51 -16.53 -9.91
N PHE A 151 -5.78 -16.70 -8.82
CA PHE A 151 -6.37 -16.89 -7.50
C PHE A 151 -6.88 -15.54 -6.97
N ILE A 152 -8.19 -15.30 -7.09
CA ILE A 152 -8.88 -14.19 -6.42
C ILE A 152 -9.53 -14.74 -5.14
N GLY A 153 -8.71 -15.01 -4.14
CA GLY A 153 -9.13 -15.46 -2.81
C GLY A 153 -8.24 -14.86 -1.73
N LEU A 154 -8.75 -14.76 -0.49
CA LEU A 154 -7.92 -14.48 0.67
C LEU A 154 -6.89 -15.62 0.84
N PRO A 155 -5.62 -15.33 1.17
CA PRO A 155 -4.64 -16.39 1.43
C PRO A 155 -5.12 -17.28 2.58
N ASP A 156 -4.85 -18.58 2.50
CA ASP A 156 -5.05 -19.50 3.63
C ASP A 156 -4.25 -19.01 4.84
N ILE A 157 -4.95 -18.45 5.81
CA ILE A 157 -4.39 -18.10 7.10
C ILE A 157 -4.38 -19.41 7.90
N CYS A 158 -3.28 -20.16 7.81
CA CYS A 158 -3.03 -21.26 8.72
C CYS A 158 -2.90 -20.69 10.14
N TRP A 159 -3.95 -20.87 10.95
CA TRP A 159 -3.84 -20.71 12.40
C TRP A 159 -3.12 -21.95 12.93
N SER A 160 -1.96 -21.74 13.54
CA SER A 160 -1.31 -22.66 14.48
C SER A 160 -0.88 -21.87 15.69
#